data_AF-A0A7C5Y6X4-F1
#
_entry.id   AF-A0A7C5Y6X4-F1
#
_cell.length_a   1.000
_cell.length_b   1.000
_cell.length_c   1.000
_cell.angle_alpha   90.00
_cell.angle_beta   90.00
_cell.angle_gamma   90.00
#
_symmetry.space_group_name_H-M   'P 1'
#
loop_
_entity.id
_entity.type
_entity.pdbx_description
1 polymer ?
#
loop_
_entity_poly.entity_id
_entity_poly.type
_entity_poly.pdbx_seq_one_letter_code
_entity_poly.pdbx_strand_id
1 'polypeptide(L)'
;MWIIDIFKKKKQKNTKSPKEEAAERLETMLTRRRDIVKMIPIEEFEANSEEIKYAVIETIARKFNIPPEKVKVDYHEQNGYVVIVTNVNFK
;
A
#
# COMPACT_ATOMS: atom_id res chain seq x y z
N MET A 1 30.74 -27.42 53.39
CA MET A 1 29.92 -28.50 52.80
C MET A 1 28.46 -28.08 52.81
N TRP A 2 27.94 -27.57 51.69
CA TRP A 2 26.60 -27.91 51.19
C TRP A 2 26.47 -27.39 49.75
N ILE A 3 26.47 -28.35 48.84
CA ILE A 3 26.16 -28.21 47.42
C ILE A 3 24.64 -28.38 47.33
N ILE A 4 24.05 -27.75 46.32
CA ILE A 4 22.70 -27.93 45.78
C ILE A 4 21.64 -27.01 46.41
N ASP A 5 21.52 -25.81 45.82
CA ASP A 5 20.18 -25.25 45.61
C ASP A 5 20.07 -24.68 44.18
N ILE A 6 19.68 -25.60 43.29
CA ILE A 6 18.65 -25.40 42.27
C ILE A 6 18.90 -24.24 41.28
N PHE A 7 19.41 -24.62 40.11
CA PHE A 7 18.74 -24.51 38.80
C PHE A 7 17.40 -23.74 38.74
N LYS A 8 17.34 -22.48 39.21
CA LYS A 8 16.30 -21.56 38.80
C LYS A 8 16.73 -21.01 37.44
N LYS A 9 16.34 -21.75 36.39
CA LYS A 9 16.08 -21.19 35.07
C LYS A 9 15.36 -19.86 35.27
N LYS A 10 16.10 -18.75 35.21
CA LYS A 10 15.50 -17.43 34.99
C LYS A 10 14.87 -17.52 33.60
N LYS A 11 13.60 -17.92 33.55
CA LYS A 11 12.72 -17.57 32.44
C LYS A 11 12.71 -16.05 32.41
N GLN A 12 13.62 -15.46 31.64
CA GLN A 12 13.58 -14.06 31.29
C GLN A 12 12.25 -13.85 30.58
N LYS A 13 11.29 -13.29 31.31
CA LYS A 13 9.97 -12.88 30.83
C LYS A 13 10.10 -11.62 29.95
N ASN A 14 10.95 -11.65 28.92
CA ASN A 14 11.15 -10.51 28.02
C ASN A 14 11.63 -10.94 26.63
N THR A 15 10.99 -11.95 26.07
CA THR A 15 11.19 -12.28 24.65
C THR A 15 9.82 -12.45 24.04
N LYS A 16 9.29 -11.38 23.44
CA LYS A 16 8.35 -11.53 22.32
C LYS A 16 8.93 -12.59 21.40
N SER A 17 8.12 -13.53 20.93
CA SER A 17 8.64 -14.55 20.04
C SER A 17 9.24 -13.90 18.79
N PRO A 18 10.28 -14.47 18.17
CA PRO A 18 10.84 -13.93 16.91
C PRO A 18 9.77 -13.70 15.84
N LYS A 19 8.67 -14.47 15.89
CA LYS A 19 7.49 -14.33 15.05
C LYS A 19 6.69 -13.05 15.34
N GLU A 20 6.49 -12.71 16.61
CA GLU A 20 5.79 -11.49 17.03
C GLU A 20 6.60 -10.23 16.67
N GLU A 21 7.92 -10.28 16.85
CA GLU A 21 8.79 -9.16 16.48
C GLU A 21 8.84 -8.95 14.95
N ALA A 22 8.88 -10.05 14.17
CA ALA A 22 8.79 -9.98 12.72
C ALA A 22 7.44 -9.42 12.26
N ALA A 23 6.33 -9.82 12.91
CA ALA A 23 5.00 -9.31 12.60
C ALA A 23 4.89 -7.81 12.89
N GLU A 24 5.38 -7.34 14.04
CA GLU A 24 5.37 -5.92 14.42
C GLU A 24 6.21 -5.05 13.47
N ARG A 25 7.35 -5.57 13.00
CA ARG A 25 8.18 -4.92 11.97
C ARG A 25 7.46 -4.86 10.62
N LEU A 26 6.77 -5.92 10.22
CA LEU A 26 5.98 -5.96 8.99
C LEU A 26 4.83 -4.95 9.03
N GLU A 27 4.07 -4.91 10.12
CA GLU A 27 2.99 -3.94 10.37
C GLU A 27 3.51 -2.50 10.29
N THR A 28 4.68 -2.23 10.89
CA THR A 28 5.31 -0.89 10.85
C THR A 28 5.73 -0.50 9.43
N MET A 29 6.22 -1.45 8.63
CA MET A 29 6.56 -1.20 7.22
C MET A 29 5.33 -0.95 6.35
N LEU A 30 4.25 -1.69 6.57
CA LEU A 30 2.98 -1.51 5.86
C LEU A 30 2.33 -0.16 6.23
N THR A 31 2.39 0.23 7.49
CA THR A 31 1.81 1.51 7.97
C THR A 31 2.56 2.74 7.43
N ARG A 32 3.86 2.62 7.09
CA ARG A 32 4.64 3.72 6.50
C ARG A 32 4.40 3.92 5.01
N ARG A 33 3.87 2.91 4.30
CA ARG A 33 3.39 3.05 2.92
C ARG A 33 1.96 3.60 2.89
N ARG A 34 1.71 4.71 3.58
CA ARG A 34 0.49 5.48 3.32
C ARG A 34 0.70 6.15 1.98
N ASP A 35 0.06 5.61 0.96
CA ASP A 35 -0.08 6.25 -0.33
C ASP A 35 -0.53 7.70 -0.09
N ILE A 36 0.08 8.64 -0.82
CA ILE A 36 -0.32 10.04 -0.77
C ILE A 36 -1.67 10.13 -1.47
N VAL A 37 -2.74 9.79 -0.76
CA VAL A 37 -4.11 9.87 -1.26
C VAL A 37 -4.55 11.32 -1.12
N LYS A 38 -4.34 12.10 -2.18
CA LYS A 38 -5.00 13.40 -2.31
C LYS A 38 -6.51 13.13 -2.35
N MET A 39 -7.24 13.61 -1.34
CA MET A 39 -8.70 13.51 -1.28
C MET A 39 -9.33 14.46 -2.31
N ILE A 40 -10.15 13.92 -3.21
CA ILE A 40 -10.95 14.69 -4.18
C ILE A 40 -12.42 14.36 -3.91
N PRO A 41 -13.31 15.35 -3.70
CA PRO A 41 -14.75 15.14 -3.58
C PRO A 41 -15.32 14.41 -4.82
N ILE A 42 -16.29 13.50 -4.61
CA ILE A 42 -16.79 12.64 -5.69
C ILE A 42 -17.51 13.44 -6.77
N GLU A 43 -18.22 14.50 -6.39
CA GLU A 43 -18.97 15.35 -7.33
C GLU A 43 -18.02 16.09 -8.27
N GLU A 44 -16.86 16.51 -7.76
CA GLU A 44 -15.80 17.13 -8.56
C GLU A 44 -15.10 16.12 -9.47
N PHE A 45 -15.00 14.85 -9.05
CA PHE A 45 -14.42 13.80 -9.88
C PHE A 45 -15.39 13.36 -10.98
N GLU A 46 -16.66 13.10 -10.69
CA GLU A 46 -17.64 12.62 -11.68
C GLU A 46 -17.81 13.62 -12.84
N ALA A 47 -17.94 14.91 -12.51
CA ALA A 47 -18.08 15.98 -13.49
C ALA A 47 -16.88 16.08 -14.46
N ASN A 48 -15.69 15.67 -14.02
CA ASN A 48 -14.45 15.75 -14.80
C ASN A 48 -13.87 14.37 -15.14
N SER A 49 -14.61 13.29 -14.91
CA SER A 49 -14.06 11.93 -14.86
C SER A 49 -13.47 11.48 -16.20
N GLU A 50 -14.09 11.87 -17.32
CA GLU A 50 -13.59 11.58 -18.66
C GLU A 50 -12.30 12.35 -18.98
N GLU A 51 -12.26 13.64 -18.61
CA GLU A 51 -11.08 14.49 -18.82
C GLU A 51 -9.89 14.00 -17.98
N ILE A 52 -10.15 13.61 -16.73
CA ILE A 52 -9.14 13.01 -15.84
C ILE A 52 -8.64 11.68 -16.42
N LYS A 53 -9.52 10.81 -16.90
CA LYS A 53 -9.13 9.55 -17.57
C LYS A 53 -8.22 9.82 -18.77
N TYR A 54 -8.60 10.75 -19.63
CA TYR A 54 -7.81 11.12 -20.80
C TYR A 54 -6.42 11.66 -20.40
N ALA A 55 -6.36 12.57 -19.42
CA ALA A 55 -5.10 13.14 -18.94
C ALA A 55 -4.16 12.07 -18.35
N VAL A 56 -4.70 11.08 -17.63
CA VAL A 56 -3.93 9.95 -17.11
C VAL A 56 -3.42 9.07 -18.25
N ILE A 57 -4.28 8.71 -19.20
CA ILE A 57 -3.90 7.92 -20.39
C ILE A 57 -2.78 8.62 -21.16
N GLU A 58 -2.96 9.89 -21.49
CA GLU A 58 -1.99 10.68 -22.25
C GLU A 58 -0.65 10.77 -21.51
N THR A 59 -0.68 11.04 -20.20
CA THR A 59 0.53 11.17 -19.39
C THR A 59 1.32 9.86 -19.38
N ILE A 60 0.66 8.73 -19.16
CA ILE A 60 1.29 7.42 -19.12
C ILE A 60 1.79 7.00 -20.50
N ALA A 61 0.96 7.13 -21.54
CA ALA A 61 1.32 6.82 -22.92
C ALA A 61 2.57 7.59 -23.36
N ARG A 62 2.63 8.89 -23.08
CA ARG A 62 3.78 9.74 -23.40
C ARG A 62 5.02 9.38 -22.58
N LYS A 63 4.88 9.12 -21.28
CA LYS A 63 6.02 8.82 -20.40
C LYS A 63 6.66 7.48 -20.70
N PHE A 64 5.85 6.49 -21.10
CA PHE A 64 6.33 5.16 -21.43
C PHE A 64 6.51 4.93 -22.94
N ASN A 65 6.23 5.94 -23.76
CA ASN A 65 6.31 5.89 -25.22
C ASN A 65 5.54 4.69 -25.81
N ILE A 66 4.29 4.54 -25.41
CA ILE A 66 3.38 3.48 -25.86
C ILE A 66 2.10 4.07 -26.45
N PRO A 67 1.40 3.34 -27.34
CA PRO A 67 0.11 3.78 -27.86
C PRO A 67 -0.92 4.00 -26.73
N PRO A 68 -1.76 5.06 -26.78
CA PRO A 68 -2.78 5.32 -25.78
C PRO A 68 -3.76 4.16 -25.56
N GLU A 69 -4.09 3.42 -26.62
CA GLU A 69 -4.95 2.23 -26.56
C GLU A 69 -4.38 1.07 -25.71
N LYS A 70 -3.09 1.09 -25.39
CA LYS A 70 -2.47 0.12 -24.47
C LYS A 70 -2.58 0.50 -23.00
N VAL A 71 -3.15 1.67 -22.70
CA VAL A 71 -3.38 2.17 -21.34
C VAL A 71 -4.88 2.15 -21.05
N LYS A 72 -5.29 1.35 -20.06
CA LYS A 72 -6.66 1.30 -19.57
C LYS A 72 -6.73 1.98 -18.21
N VAL A 73 -7.66 2.93 -18.05
CA VAL A 73 -7.87 3.66 -16.80
C VAL A 73 -9.30 3.44 -16.35
N ASP A 74 -9.43 2.80 -15.19
CA ASP A 74 -10.68 2.64 -14.47
C ASP A 74 -10.62 3.38 -13.14
N TYR A 75 -11.77 3.60 -12.52
CA TYR A 75 -11.85 4.14 -11.17
C TYR A 75 -12.84 3.34 -10.34
N HIS A 76 -12.59 3.25 -9.04
CA HIS A 76 -13.48 2.64 -8.08
C HIS A 76 -13.59 3.52 -6.84
N GLU A 77 -14.78 3.59 -6.28
CA GLU A 77 -15.00 4.18 -4.96
C GLU A 77 -14.66 3.15 -3.88
N GLN A 78 -13.82 3.53 -2.92
CA GLN A 78 -13.57 2.75 -1.72
C GLN A 78 -13.45 3.67 -0.52
N ASN A 79 -14.26 3.47 0.52
CA ASN A 79 -14.21 4.20 1.79
C ASN A 79 -14.29 5.74 1.66
N GLY A 80 -15.05 6.26 0.69
CA GLY A 80 -15.15 7.70 0.41
C GLY A 80 -13.98 8.29 -0.37
N TYR A 81 -13.17 7.44 -1.00
CA TYR A 81 -12.06 7.83 -1.88
C TYR A 81 -12.30 7.32 -3.30
N VAL A 82 -11.83 8.09 -4.28
CA VAL A 82 -11.73 7.64 -5.67
C VAL A 82 -10.34 7.05 -5.90
N VAL A 83 -10.29 5.75 -6.20
CA VAL A 83 -9.07 5.03 -6.56
C VAL A 83 -9.00 4.92 -8.07
N ILE A 84 -7.99 5.56 -8.69
CA ILE A 84 -7.74 5.46 -10.13
C ILE A 84 -6.79 4.28 -10.38
N VAL A 85 -7.28 3.26 -11.07
CA VAL A 85 -6.52 2.05 -11.41
C VAL A 85 -6.09 2.14 -12.87
N THR A 86 -4.78 2.16 -13.10
CA THR A 86 -4.21 2.20 -14.46
C THR A 86 -3.54 0.87 -14.78
N ASN A 87 -3.99 0.22 -15.86
CA ASN A 87 -3.39 -0.98 -16.42
C ASN A 87 -2.66 -0.64 -17.71
N VAL A 88 -1.37 -0.99 -17.78
CA VAL A 88 -0.52 -0.72 -18.94
C VAL A 88 -0.07 -2.03 -19.56
N ASN A 89 -0.38 -2.24 -20.84
CA ASN A 89 0.11 -3.39 -21.58
C ASN A 89 1.37 -3.01 -22.39
N PHE A 90 2.51 -3.61 -22.04
CA PHE A 90 3.77 -3.40 -22.77
C PHE A 90 3.99 -4.40 -23.90
N LYS A 91 3.22 -5.49 -23.97
CA LYS A 91 3.33 -6.51 -25.00
C LYS A 91 2.65 -6.09 -26.31
#